data_AF-A0A961ULK5-F1
#
_entry.id   AF-A0A961ULK5-F1
#
_cell.length_a   1.000
_cell.length_b   1.000
_cell.length_c   1.000
_cell.angle_alpha   90.00
_cell.angle_beta   90.00
_cell.angle_gamma   90.00
#
_symmetry.space_group_name_H-M   'P 1'
#
loop_
_entity.id
_entity.type
_entity.pdbx_description
1 polymer ?
#
loop_
_entity_poly.entity_id
_entity_poly.type
_entity_poly.pdbx_seq_one_letter_code
_entity_poly.pdbx_strand_id
1 'polypeptide(L)'
;MLAELESAYAHCESLLREADKDRYLATLFAPADKRPHLHALYAFVTEISCVRDKVREPMPGEIRMQWWMDALDSRPCGDSKGNPVFCAVKDTIARFDLPVTTLINMVDARIFDLYDDPMPTMRDLVGYSGETCSAVMQLAAIILNDGEQPCTADIAGHAGVACTMARVLWNLPKHASRGQL
;
A
#
# COMPACT_ATOMS: atom_id res chain seq x y z
N MET A 1 16.53 -14.67 -12.83
CA MET A 1 15.09 -14.78 -12.53
C MET A 1 14.81 -15.14 -11.07
N LEU A 2 15.09 -16.36 -10.57
CA LEU A 2 14.86 -16.68 -9.14
C LEU A 2 15.71 -15.84 -8.18
N ALA A 3 17.01 -15.71 -8.43
CA ALA A 3 17.90 -14.87 -7.61
C ALA A 3 17.55 -13.37 -7.63
N GLU A 4 16.98 -12.88 -8.74
CA GLU A 4 16.51 -11.49 -8.85
C GLU A 4 15.25 -11.27 -8.02
N LEU A 5 14.35 -12.27 -7.99
CA LEU A 5 13.13 -12.23 -7.19
C LEU A 5 13.42 -12.35 -5.68
N GLU A 6 14.35 -13.21 -5.28
CA GLU A 6 14.81 -13.29 -3.89
C GLU A 6 15.40 -11.96 -3.42
N SER A 7 16.22 -11.32 -4.27
CA SER A 7 16.76 -9.98 -4.00
C SER A 7 15.66 -8.92 -3.88
N ALA A 8 14.63 -9.00 -4.74
CA ALA A 8 13.47 -8.12 -4.68
C ALA A 8 12.69 -8.28 -3.36
N TYR A 9 12.45 -9.51 -2.89
CA TYR A 9 11.81 -9.75 -1.60
C TYR A 9 12.66 -9.26 -0.42
N ALA A 10 13.97 -9.49 -0.45
CA ALA A 10 14.89 -8.99 0.57
C ALA A 10 14.90 -7.44 0.61
N HIS A 11 14.81 -6.79 -0.54
CA HIS A 11 14.67 -5.34 -0.62
C HIS A 11 13.37 -4.85 0.05
N CYS A 12 12.23 -5.51 -0.21
CA CYS A 12 10.96 -5.19 0.44
C CYS A 12 11.03 -5.34 1.96
N GLU A 13 11.69 -6.38 2.47
CA GLU A 13 11.90 -6.56 3.91
C GLU A 13 12.72 -5.41 4.50
N SER A 14 13.85 -5.05 3.88
CA SER A 14 14.72 -3.96 4.35
C SER A 14 13.96 -2.63 4.35
N LEU A 15 13.22 -2.35 3.28
CA LEU A 15 12.41 -1.14 3.14
C LEU A 15 11.41 -1.02 4.28
N LEU A 16 10.69 -2.11 4.62
CA LEU A 16 9.73 -2.08 5.72
C LEU A 16 10.40 -1.92 7.07
N ARG A 17 11.52 -2.62 7.30
CA ARG A 17 12.25 -2.51 8.56
C ARG A 17 12.67 -1.08 8.87
N GLU A 18 12.99 -0.30 7.84
CA GLU A 18 13.40 1.10 7.94
C GLU A 18 12.23 2.08 7.96
N ALA A 19 11.26 1.92 7.05
CA ALA A 19 10.22 2.92 6.80
C ALA A 19 8.87 2.62 7.48
N ASP A 20 8.57 1.36 7.82
CA ASP A 20 7.31 0.95 8.46
C ASP A 20 7.55 -0.20 9.44
N LYS A 21 8.23 0.12 10.54
CA LYS A 21 8.65 -0.84 11.56
C LYS A 21 7.48 -1.57 12.20
N ASP A 22 6.35 -0.91 12.40
CA ASP A 22 5.16 -1.51 13.02
C ASP A 22 4.58 -2.61 12.14
N ARG A 23 4.44 -2.37 10.82
CA ARG A 23 4.02 -3.42 9.90
C ARG A 23 5.07 -4.52 9.76
N TYR A 24 6.36 -4.18 9.72
CA TYR A 24 7.42 -5.17 9.73
C TYR A 24 7.28 -6.13 10.93
N LEU A 25 7.15 -5.59 12.15
CA LEU A 25 6.97 -6.41 13.35
C LEU A 25 5.68 -7.24 13.31
N ALA A 26 4.58 -6.69 12.80
CA ALA A 26 3.33 -7.43 12.65
C ALA A 26 3.49 -8.66 11.74
N THR A 27 4.29 -8.57 10.66
CA THR A 27 4.53 -9.73 9.79
C THR A 27 5.31 -10.87 10.45
N LEU A 28 6.01 -10.62 11.57
CA LEU A 28 6.75 -11.67 12.27
C LEU A 28 5.83 -12.73 12.91
N PHE A 29 4.54 -12.41 13.09
CA PHE A 29 3.52 -13.35 13.54
C PHE A 29 2.93 -14.22 12.40
N ALA A 30 3.27 -13.92 11.14
CA ALA A 30 2.79 -14.68 9.99
C ALA A 30 3.66 -15.92 9.68
N PRO A 31 3.09 -16.94 9.02
CA PRO A 31 3.84 -18.10 8.55
C PRO A 31 5.04 -17.70 7.67
N ALA A 32 6.15 -18.45 7.79
CA ALA A 32 7.42 -18.10 7.14
C ALA A 32 7.32 -18.00 5.61
N ASP A 33 6.48 -18.85 5.00
CA ASP A 33 6.25 -18.90 3.56
C ASP A 33 5.37 -17.74 3.05
N LYS A 34 4.59 -17.08 3.92
CA LYS A 34 3.75 -15.91 3.57
C LYS A 34 4.46 -14.58 3.79
N ARG A 35 5.47 -14.55 4.67
CA ARG A 35 6.18 -13.31 5.06
C ARG A 35 6.71 -12.49 3.88
N PRO A 36 7.43 -13.06 2.88
CA PRO A 36 7.95 -12.28 1.75
C PRO A 36 6.84 -11.56 0.96
N HIS A 37 5.68 -12.19 0.82
CA HIS A 37 4.53 -11.65 0.09
C HIS A 37 3.84 -10.52 0.86
N LEU A 38 3.71 -10.68 2.18
CA LEU A 38 3.27 -9.58 3.05
C LEU A 38 4.27 -8.41 3.01
N HIS A 39 5.57 -8.69 2.95
CA HIS A 39 6.58 -7.66 2.81
C HIS A 39 6.45 -6.91 1.48
N ALA A 40 6.24 -7.62 0.37
CA ALA A 40 6.01 -7.00 -0.93
C ALA A 40 4.77 -6.10 -0.93
N LEU A 41 3.64 -6.60 -0.43
CA LEU A 41 2.39 -5.84 -0.33
C LEU A 41 2.56 -4.57 0.52
N TYR A 42 3.14 -4.70 1.72
CA TYR A 42 3.31 -3.54 2.59
C TYR A 42 4.39 -2.58 2.06
N ALA A 43 5.45 -3.06 1.42
CA ALA A 43 6.47 -2.21 0.80
C ALA A 43 5.85 -1.34 -0.31
N PHE A 44 4.95 -1.90 -1.12
CA PHE A 44 4.16 -1.13 -2.08
C PHE A 44 3.32 -0.04 -1.40
N VAL A 45 2.59 -0.39 -0.34
CA VAL A 45 1.78 0.59 0.41
C VAL A 45 2.65 1.69 1.02
N THR A 46 3.84 1.36 1.50
CA THR A 46 4.82 2.33 2.00
C THR A 46 5.33 3.22 0.87
N GLU A 47 5.66 2.67 -0.31
CA GLU A 47 6.09 3.47 -1.46
C GLU A 47 5.06 4.52 -1.86
N ILE A 48 3.78 4.14 -1.99
CA ILE A 48 2.72 5.07 -2.41
C ILE A 48 2.34 6.06 -1.31
N SER A 49 2.30 5.65 -0.04
CA SER A 49 1.92 6.56 1.05
C SER A 49 3.00 7.59 1.39
N CYS A 50 4.28 7.28 1.15
CA CYS A 50 5.37 8.22 1.39
C CYS A 50 5.60 9.22 0.25
N VAL A 51 4.91 9.12 -0.89
CA VAL A 51 5.13 10.02 -2.05
C VAL A 51 4.95 11.48 -1.63
N ARG A 52 3.88 11.80 -0.89
CA ARG A 52 3.62 13.17 -0.41
C ARG A 52 4.78 13.76 0.40
N ASP A 53 5.43 12.96 1.23
CA ASP A 53 6.55 13.42 2.06
C ASP A 53 7.86 13.57 1.27
N LYS A 54 7.94 13.02 0.04
CA LYS A 54 9.12 13.08 -0.84
C LYS A 54 9.03 14.17 -1.91
N VAL A 55 7.84 14.74 -2.16
CA VAL A 55 7.62 15.74 -3.21
C VAL A 55 7.14 17.07 -2.63
N ARG A 56 7.56 18.19 -3.25
CA ARG A 56 7.13 19.54 -2.84
C ARG A 56 5.88 20.01 -3.57
N GLU A 57 5.71 19.58 -4.80
CA GLU A 57 4.59 19.92 -5.68
C GLU A 57 3.81 18.63 -6.04
N PRO A 58 2.50 18.72 -6.33
CA PRO A 58 1.69 17.54 -6.65
C PRO A 58 2.16 16.79 -7.91
N MET A 59 2.55 17.51 -8.97
CA MET A 59 2.81 16.93 -10.29
C MET A 59 3.87 15.80 -10.28
N PRO A 60 5.06 15.94 -9.66
CA PRO A 60 6.00 14.82 -9.55
C PRO A 60 5.42 13.60 -8.82
N GLY A 61 4.54 13.82 -7.84
CA GLY A 61 3.82 12.76 -7.15
C GLY A 61 2.84 12.04 -8.06
N GLU A 62 2.07 12.79 -8.86
CA GLU A 62 1.13 12.24 -9.84
C GLU A 62 1.84 11.39 -10.90
N ILE A 63 3.00 11.83 -11.39
CA ILE A 63 3.83 11.02 -12.31
C ILE A 63 4.20 9.69 -11.65
N ARG A 64 4.61 9.71 -10.38
CA ARG A 64 4.99 8.49 -9.63
C ARG A 64 3.79 7.56 -9.42
N MET A 65 2.60 8.10 -9.15
CA MET A 65 1.35 7.35 -9.02
C MET A 65 0.92 6.76 -10.37
N GLN A 66 0.98 7.54 -11.45
CA GLN A 66 0.65 7.10 -12.79
C GLN A 66 1.56 5.95 -13.24
N TRP A 67 2.86 6.03 -12.94
CA TRP A 67 3.78 4.92 -13.16
C TRP A 67 3.31 3.63 -12.49
N TRP A 68 2.82 3.70 -11.24
CA TRP A 68 2.32 2.52 -10.52
C TRP A 68 1.05 1.95 -11.16
N MET A 69 0.11 2.81 -11.53
CA MET A 69 -1.12 2.40 -12.21
C MET A 69 -0.82 1.73 -13.55
N ASP A 70 0.07 2.32 -14.36
CA ASP A 70 0.46 1.75 -15.65
C ASP A 70 1.22 0.42 -15.49
N ALA A 71 2.10 0.33 -14.49
CA ALA A 71 2.84 -0.90 -14.20
C ALA A 71 1.92 -2.04 -13.75
N LEU A 72 0.91 -1.74 -12.91
CA LEU A 72 -0.09 -2.72 -12.45
C LEU A 72 -1.03 -3.14 -13.58
N ASP A 73 -1.44 -2.23 -14.45
CA ASP A 73 -2.29 -2.50 -15.62
C ASP A 73 -1.51 -3.13 -16.81
N SER A 74 -0.27 -3.57 -16.58
CA SER A 74 0.62 -4.17 -17.58
C SER A 74 0.83 -3.31 -18.84
N ARG A 75 0.67 -1.99 -18.72
CA ARG A 75 0.94 -1.04 -19.81
C ARG A 75 2.44 -0.83 -19.96
N PRO A 76 2.92 -0.44 -21.16
CA PRO A 76 4.32 -0.06 -21.34
C PRO A 76 4.67 1.13 -20.42
N CYS A 77 5.43 0.85 -19.38
CA CYS A 77 5.76 1.80 -18.33
C CYS A 77 7.27 1.70 -18.06
N GLY A 78 8.05 2.66 -18.61
CA GLY A 78 9.49 2.82 -18.40
C GLY A 78 10.30 1.52 -18.29
N ASP A 79 11.41 1.56 -17.55
CA ASP A 79 12.15 0.34 -17.19
C ASP A 79 11.50 -0.31 -15.96
N SER A 80 10.25 -0.78 -16.10
CA SER A 80 9.49 -1.50 -15.06
C SER A 80 10.24 -2.71 -14.49
N LYS A 81 11.23 -3.23 -15.21
CA LYS A 81 12.16 -4.28 -14.74
C LYS A 81 13.15 -3.79 -13.68
N GLY A 82 13.29 -2.49 -13.45
CA GLY A 82 14.25 -1.89 -12.52
C GLY A 82 13.73 -1.65 -11.10
N ASN A 83 12.42 -1.73 -10.84
CA ASN A 83 11.87 -1.51 -9.49
C ASN A 83 11.73 -2.86 -8.74
N PRO A 84 12.54 -3.11 -7.68
CA PRO A 84 12.48 -4.36 -6.93
C PRO A 84 11.14 -4.58 -6.22
N VAL A 85 10.50 -3.52 -5.71
CA VAL A 85 9.19 -3.62 -5.06
C VAL A 85 8.13 -4.07 -6.06
N PHE A 86 8.12 -3.49 -7.26
CA PHE A 86 7.19 -3.91 -8.31
C PHE A 86 7.40 -5.37 -8.73
N CYS A 87 8.65 -5.82 -8.86
CA CYS A 87 8.94 -7.23 -9.16
C CYS A 87 8.37 -8.19 -8.12
N ALA A 88 8.53 -7.88 -6.83
CA ALA A 88 8.00 -8.70 -5.73
C ALA A 88 6.46 -8.65 -5.66
N VAL A 89 5.86 -7.49 -5.89
CA VAL A 89 4.40 -7.30 -5.93
C VAL A 89 3.79 -8.07 -7.09
N LYS A 90 4.38 -7.99 -8.28
CA LYS A 90 3.92 -8.71 -9.48
C LYS A 90 3.91 -10.23 -9.26
N ASP A 91 4.99 -10.77 -8.68
CA ASP A 91 5.05 -12.18 -8.32
C ASP A 91 3.99 -12.55 -7.27
N THR A 92 3.80 -11.70 -6.26
CA THR A 92 2.78 -11.89 -5.22
C THR A 92 1.36 -11.87 -5.80
N ILE A 93 1.05 -10.95 -6.71
CA ILE A 93 -0.25 -10.90 -7.41
C ILE A 93 -0.49 -12.21 -8.15
N ALA A 94 0.49 -12.68 -8.94
CA ALA A 94 0.34 -13.90 -9.72
C ALA A 94 0.20 -15.16 -8.84
N ARG A 95 0.86 -15.20 -7.68
CA ARG A 95 0.86 -16.35 -6.79
C ARG A 95 -0.43 -16.51 -5.98
N PHE A 96 -1.08 -15.40 -5.61
CA PHE A 96 -2.27 -15.39 -4.74
C PHE A 96 -3.53 -14.86 -5.45
N ASP A 97 -3.48 -14.68 -6.76
CA ASP A 97 -4.58 -14.14 -7.58
C ASP A 97 -5.17 -12.84 -7.00
N LEU A 98 -4.29 -11.92 -6.59
CA LEU A 98 -4.73 -10.70 -5.94
C LEU A 98 -5.48 -9.78 -6.93
N PRO A 99 -6.58 -9.15 -6.52
CA PRO A 99 -7.36 -8.27 -7.39
C PRO A 99 -6.58 -6.99 -7.73
N VAL A 100 -5.99 -6.94 -8.93
CA VAL A 100 -5.18 -5.80 -9.41
C VAL A 100 -5.93 -4.48 -9.31
N THR A 101 -7.24 -4.46 -9.59
CA THR A 101 -8.09 -3.28 -9.45
C THR A 101 -8.03 -2.68 -8.05
N THR A 102 -7.97 -3.51 -7.01
CA THR A 102 -7.86 -3.04 -5.62
C THR A 102 -6.52 -2.34 -5.37
N LEU A 103 -5.42 -2.82 -5.95
CA LEU A 103 -4.13 -2.12 -5.85
C LEU A 103 -4.14 -0.81 -6.63
N ILE A 104 -4.76 -0.77 -7.81
CA ILE A 104 -4.90 0.47 -8.60
C ILE A 104 -5.73 1.51 -7.83
N ASN A 105 -6.86 1.11 -7.24
CA ASN A 105 -7.69 2.00 -6.44
C ASN A 105 -6.93 2.55 -5.22
N MET A 106 -6.05 1.76 -4.59
CA MET A 106 -5.18 2.26 -3.52
C MET A 106 -4.27 3.38 -4.01
N VAL A 107 -3.71 3.26 -5.22
CA VAL A 107 -2.84 4.29 -5.81
C VAL A 107 -3.65 5.55 -6.10
N ASP A 108 -4.81 5.39 -6.73
CA ASP A 108 -5.73 6.50 -7.08
C ASP A 108 -6.19 7.26 -5.83
N ALA A 109 -6.63 6.54 -4.79
CA ALA A 109 -7.02 7.14 -3.52
C ALA A 109 -5.90 7.95 -2.85
N ARG A 110 -4.63 7.59 -3.09
CA ARG A 110 -3.45 8.30 -2.56
C ARG A 110 -3.08 9.56 -3.34
N ILE A 111 -3.69 9.80 -4.51
CA ILE A 111 -3.54 11.08 -5.21
C ILE A 111 -4.08 12.23 -4.34
N PHE A 112 -5.16 11.99 -3.58
CA PHE A 112 -5.69 12.95 -2.61
C PHE A 112 -4.62 13.49 -1.66
N ASP A 113 -3.74 12.60 -1.17
CA ASP A 113 -2.69 12.96 -0.21
C ASP A 113 -1.65 13.94 -0.80
N LEU A 114 -1.56 14.08 -2.13
CA LEU A 114 -0.63 15.00 -2.80
C LEU A 114 -1.02 16.46 -2.64
N TYR A 115 -2.30 16.70 -2.34
CA TYR A 115 -2.90 18.01 -2.19
C TYR A 115 -3.07 18.35 -0.70
N ASP A 116 -3.19 19.64 -0.39
CA ASP A 116 -3.40 20.11 0.99
C ASP A 116 -4.87 20.37 1.32
N ASP A 117 -5.78 19.85 0.48
CA ASP A 117 -7.21 19.96 0.67
C ASP A 117 -7.67 19.14 1.90
N PRO A 118 -8.51 19.70 2.79
CA PRO A 118 -9.09 18.95 3.87
C PRO A 118 -10.11 17.93 3.35
N MET A 119 -10.23 16.79 4.05
CA MET A 119 -11.21 15.78 3.69
C MET A 119 -12.63 16.34 3.90
N PRO A 120 -13.51 16.39 2.88
CA PRO A 120 -14.73 17.18 2.96
C PRO A 120 -15.74 16.69 4.01
N THR A 121 -15.87 15.37 4.16
CA THR A 121 -16.81 14.76 5.10
C THR A 121 -16.24 13.51 5.76
N MET A 122 -16.86 13.11 6.88
CA MET A 122 -16.57 11.81 7.52
C MET A 122 -16.82 10.64 6.57
N ARG A 123 -17.81 10.75 5.67
CA ARG A 123 -18.10 9.70 4.68
C ARG A 123 -16.94 9.54 3.69
N ASP A 124 -16.34 10.66 3.25
CA ASP A 124 -15.19 10.63 2.35
C ASP A 124 -13.97 10.04 3.06
N LEU A 125 -13.76 10.37 4.34
CA LEU A 125 -12.70 9.78 5.15
C LEU A 125 -12.87 8.25 5.31
N VAL A 126 -14.10 7.79 5.54
CA VAL A 126 -14.42 6.35 5.60
C VAL A 126 -14.20 5.69 4.24
N GLY A 127 -14.62 6.33 3.14
CA GLY A 127 -14.36 5.84 1.77
C GLY A 127 -12.86 5.71 1.49
N TYR A 128 -12.09 6.75 1.79
CA TYR A 128 -10.63 6.75 1.70
C TYR A 128 -10.00 5.64 2.54
N SER A 129 -10.48 5.41 3.76
CA SER A 129 -9.99 4.31 4.59
C SER A 129 -10.29 2.94 3.98
N GLY A 130 -11.44 2.80 3.30
CA GLY A 130 -11.85 1.63 2.55
C GLY A 130 -10.85 1.29 1.45
N GLU A 131 -10.56 2.26 0.58
CA GLU A 131 -9.64 2.10 -0.55
C GLU A 131 -8.17 2.00 -0.13
N THR A 132 -7.83 2.28 1.14
CA THR A 132 -6.44 2.25 1.60
C THR A 132 -6.20 1.21 2.70
N CYS A 133 -6.52 1.54 3.95
CA CYS A 133 -6.18 0.72 5.11
C CYS A 133 -7.00 -0.56 5.19
N SER A 134 -8.29 -0.51 4.83
CA SER A 134 -9.15 -1.70 4.82
C SER A 134 -8.78 -2.63 3.68
N ALA A 135 -8.59 -2.09 2.47
CA ALA A 135 -8.19 -2.85 1.30
C ALA A 135 -6.86 -3.59 1.49
N VAL A 136 -5.83 -2.97 2.10
CA VAL A 136 -4.56 -3.68 2.34
C VAL A 136 -4.72 -4.82 3.35
N MET A 137 -5.58 -4.67 4.36
CA MET A 137 -5.87 -5.76 5.29
C MET A 137 -6.59 -6.93 4.61
N GLN A 138 -7.49 -6.65 3.66
CA GLN A 138 -8.12 -7.71 2.84
C GLN A 138 -7.09 -8.44 1.99
N LEU A 139 -6.22 -7.72 1.29
CA LEU A 139 -5.17 -8.34 0.47
C LEU A 139 -4.22 -9.19 1.32
N ALA A 140 -3.85 -8.73 2.51
CA ALA A 140 -3.05 -9.50 3.45
C ALA A 140 -3.77 -10.78 3.91
N ALA A 141 -5.08 -10.72 4.16
CA ALA A 141 -5.88 -11.87 4.52
C ALA A 141 -5.96 -12.91 3.39
N ILE A 142 -6.09 -12.47 2.13
CA ILE A 142 -6.04 -13.34 0.95
C ILE A 142 -4.66 -14.05 0.85
N ILE A 143 -3.56 -13.33 1.04
CA ILE A 143 -2.20 -13.93 1.06
C ILE A 143 -2.09 -14.99 2.17
N LEU A 144 -2.61 -14.68 3.37
CA LEU A 144 -2.59 -15.61 4.50
C LEU A 144 -3.49 -16.83 4.31
N ASN A 145 -4.49 -16.73 3.43
CA ASN A 145 -5.43 -17.79 3.09
C ASN A 145 -5.15 -18.41 1.71
N ASP A 146 -3.88 -18.43 1.29
CA ASP A 146 -3.42 -19.11 0.06
C ASP A 146 -4.10 -18.62 -1.24
N GLY A 147 -4.55 -17.36 -1.28
CA GLY A 147 -5.19 -16.76 -2.44
C GLY A 147 -6.71 -16.94 -2.45
N GLU A 148 -7.25 -17.75 -1.55
CA GLU A 148 -8.69 -17.91 -1.41
C GLU A 148 -9.28 -16.73 -0.63
N GLN A 149 -10.44 -16.24 -1.09
CA GLN A 149 -11.15 -15.12 -0.44
C GLN A 149 -11.62 -15.52 0.96
N PRO A 150 -11.04 -14.96 2.03
CA PRO A 150 -11.48 -15.25 3.38
C PRO A 150 -12.79 -14.51 3.68
N CYS A 151 -13.65 -15.08 4.54
CA CYS A 151 -14.85 -14.39 5.04
C CYS A 151 -14.50 -13.28 6.07
N THR A 152 -13.54 -12.42 5.74
CA THR A 152 -13.04 -11.33 6.60
C THR A 152 -13.33 -9.93 6.05
N ALA A 153 -14.13 -9.84 4.98
CA ALA A 153 -14.54 -8.60 4.31
C ALA A 153 -14.95 -7.49 5.31
N ASP A 154 -15.90 -7.81 6.18
CA ASP A 154 -16.45 -6.85 7.14
C ASP A 154 -15.44 -6.47 8.23
N ILE A 155 -14.71 -7.45 8.76
CA ILE A 155 -13.76 -7.25 9.85
C ILE A 155 -12.58 -6.39 9.40
N ALA A 156 -11.96 -6.69 8.25
CA ALA A 156 -10.87 -5.86 7.74
C ALA A 156 -11.38 -4.49 7.23
N GLY A 157 -12.64 -4.41 6.79
CA GLY A 157 -13.37 -3.15 6.59
C GLY A 157 -13.31 -2.26 7.83
N HIS A 158 -13.88 -2.74 8.95
CA HIS A 158 -13.94 -2.00 10.20
C HIS A 158 -12.57 -1.74 10.83
N ALA A 159 -11.67 -2.72 10.81
CA ALA A 159 -10.31 -2.56 11.34
C ALA A 159 -9.54 -1.48 10.58
N GLY A 160 -9.66 -1.44 9.24
CA GLY A 160 -9.01 -0.41 8.43
C GLY A 160 -9.53 1.00 8.70
N VAL A 161 -10.85 1.16 8.90
CA VAL A 161 -11.46 2.43 9.34
C VAL A 161 -10.89 2.85 10.68
N ALA A 162 -10.91 1.95 11.68
CA ALA A 162 -10.44 2.24 13.03
C ALA A 162 -8.96 2.65 13.05
N CYS A 163 -8.10 1.90 12.35
CA CYS A 163 -6.68 2.23 12.20
C CYS A 163 -6.48 3.58 11.49
N THR A 164 -7.29 3.91 10.49
CA THR A 164 -7.22 5.20 9.80
C THR A 164 -7.58 6.34 10.73
N MET A 165 -8.68 6.22 11.49
CA MET A 165 -9.07 7.24 12.49
C MET A 165 -7.97 7.46 13.52
N ALA A 166 -7.40 6.37 14.06
CA ALA A 166 -6.31 6.45 15.02
C ALA A 166 -5.09 7.17 14.43
N ARG A 167 -4.73 6.89 13.17
CA ARG A 167 -3.61 7.54 12.47
C ARG A 167 -3.86 9.01 12.19
N VAL A 168 -5.08 9.40 11.81
CA VAL A 168 -5.46 10.81 11.62
C VAL A 168 -5.33 11.57 12.95
N LEU A 169 -5.86 11.02 14.04
CA LEU A 169 -5.76 11.62 15.37
C LEU A 169 -4.31 11.72 15.85
N TRP A 170 -3.51 10.67 15.64
CA TRP A 170 -2.08 10.66 15.99
C TRP A 170 -1.28 11.71 15.21
N ASN A 171 -1.61 11.91 13.94
CA ASN A 171 -0.95 12.88 13.07
C ASN A 171 -1.60 14.26 13.07
N LEU A 172 -2.54 14.53 13.97
CA LEU A 172 -3.28 15.80 14.04
C LEU A 172 -2.35 17.03 14.05
N PRO A 173 -1.24 17.08 14.82
CA PRO A 173 -0.33 18.23 14.76
C PRO A 173 0.30 18.45 13.38
N LYS A 174 0.64 17.36 12.67
CA LYS A 174 1.20 17.41 11.32
C LYS A 174 0.15 17.94 10.33
N HIS A 175 -1.07 17.40 10.35
CA HIS A 175 -2.16 17.85 9.49
C HIS A 175 -2.55 19.32 9.75
N ALA A 176 -2.62 19.72 11.02
CA ALA A 176 -2.84 21.11 11.41
C ALA A 176 -1.77 22.06 10.86
N SER A 177 -0.48 21.69 10.95
CA SER A 177 0.63 22.50 10.43
C SER A 177 0.61 22.68 8.90
N ARG A 178 -0.08 21.79 8.19
CA ARG A 178 -0.24 21.81 6.72
C ARG A 178 -1.59 22.38 6.26
N GLY A 179 -2.49 22.77 7.17
CA GLY A 179 -3.83 23.26 6.81
C GLY A 179 -4.81 22.18 6.35
N GLN A 180 -4.56 20.91 6.70
CA GLN A 180 -5.32 19.73 6.23
C GLN A 180 -6.39 19.28 7.25
N LEU A 181 -7.09 20.21 7.92
CA LEU A 181 -8.13 19.91 8.93
C LEU A 181 -9.54 20.22 8.44
#